data_AF-A0A7X0X8S0-F1
#
_entry.id   AF-A0A7X0X8S0-F1
#
_cell.length_a   1.000
_cell.length_b   1.000
_cell.length_c   1.000
_cell.angle_alpha   90.00
_cell.angle_beta   90.00
_cell.angle_gamma   90.00
#
_symmetry.space_group_name_H-M   'P 1'
#
loop_
_entity.id
_entity.type
_entity.pdbx_description
1 polymer ?
#
loop_
_entity_poly.entity_id
_entity_poly.type
_entity_poly.pdbx_seq_one_letter_code
_entity_poly.pdbx_strand_id
1 'polypeptide(L)'
;MFTKKKISIILATILLAICAVWEYAIPSDAAVKPYYLKVATTGKPVKINQFKGYKYATNVYDDTGKQKKLTFYSEKQLTKDSQFKLLISENKMVVNYKKIKNMPNKMNYLAEK
;
A
#
# COMPACT_ATOMS: atom_id res chain seq x y z
N MET A 1 31.27 33.56 28.24
CA MET A 1 30.06 33.73 29.07
C MET A 1 28.84 33.67 28.17
N PHE A 2 28.30 32.46 27.91
CA PHE A 2 27.16 32.30 27.01
C PHE A 2 25.88 32.69 27.74
N THR A 3 25.31 33.84 27.38
CA THR A 3 24.05 34.33 27.94
C THR A 3 22.93 33.32 27.67
N LYS A 4 22.06 33.08 28.66
CA LYS A 4 20.93 32.12 28.60
C LYS A 4 20.08 32.24 27.31
N LYS A 5 19.99 33.45 26.74
CA LYS A 5 19.35 33.75 25.46
C LYS A 5 20.05 33.12 24.25
N LYS A 6 21.39 33.09 24.20
CA LYS A 6 22.17 32.49 23.11
C LYS A 6 22.07 30.97 23.08
N ILE A 7 22.02 30.33 24.25
CA ILE A 7 21.85 28.87 24.37
C ILE A 7 20.46 28.45 23.87
N SER A 8 19.43 29.23 24.18
CA SER A 8 18.05 28.95 23.73
C SER A 8 17.92 29.05 22.20
N ILE A 9 18.60 30.01 21.58
CA ILE A 9 18.59 30.17 20.12
C ILE A 9 19.30 29.00 19.43
N ILE A 10 20.45 28.56 19.96
CA ILE A 10 21.21 27.41 19.42
C ILE A 10 20.41 26.11 19.55
N LEU A 11 19.71 25.93 20.67
CA LEU A 11 18.88 24.74 20.89
C LEU A 11 17.68 24.70 19.92
N ALA A 12 17.07 25.86 19.65
CA ALA A 12 15.96 25.97 18.71
C ALA A 12 16.38 25.67 17.26
N THR A 13 17.56 26.13 16.82
CA THR A 13 18.07 25.81 15.48
C THR A 13 18.43 24.32 15.33
N ILE A 14 18.98 23.69 16.36
CA ILE A 14 19.24 22.24 16.34
C ILE A 14 17.94 21.44 16.25
N LEU A 15 16.91 21.84 17.00
CA LEU A 15 15.60 21.19 16.96
C LEU A 15 14.94 21.30 15.58
N LEU A 16 14.99 22.48 14.96
CA LEU A 16 14.47 22.69 13.61
C LEU A 16 15.24 21.87 12.56
N ALA A 17 16.56 21.73 12.69
CA ALA A 17 17.35 20.90 11.79
C ALA A 17 16.99 19.41 11.91
N ILE A 18 16.68 18.91 13.11
CA ILE A 18 16.25 17.51 13.32
C ILE A 18 14.86 17.26 12.70
N CYS A 19 13.93 18.21 12.84
CA CYS A 19 12.61 18.11 12.20
C CYS A 19 12.70 18.07 10.66
N ALA A 20 13.59 18.86 10.06
CA ALA A 20 13.78 18.88 8.60
C ALA A 20 14.32 17.55 8.04
N VAL A 21 15.15 16.82 8.80
CA VAL A 21 15.65 15.50 8.40
C VAL A 21 14.56 14.43 8.53
N TRP A 22 13.65 14.56 9.49
CA TRP A 22 12.55 13.61 9.67
C TRP A 22 11.52 13.64 8.55
N GLU A 23 11.20 14.81 7.98
CA GLU A 23 10.30 14.88 6.82
C GLU A 23 10.87 14.20 5.57
N TYR A 24 12.19 14.28 5.35
CA TYR A 24 12.83 13.65 4.18
C TYR A 24 13.08 12.15 4.33
N ALA A 25 13.00 11.63 5.56
CA ALA A 25 13.28 10.24 5.90
C ALA A 25 12.03 9.41 6.21
N ILE A 26 10.81 9.94 5.99
CA ILE A 26 9.61 9.09 6.00
C ILE A 26 9.67 8.25 4.72
N PRO A 27 9.74 6.91 4.80
CA PRO A 27 9.70 6.05 3.63
C PRO A 27 8.26 6.01 3.09
N SER A 28 7.86 7.07 2.40
CA SER A 28 6.52 7.21 1.82
C SER A 28 6.28 6.33 0.58
N ASP A 29 7.32 5.63 0.09
CA ASP A 29 7.21 4.67 -1.02
C ASP A 29 7.45 3.20 -0.63
N ALA A 30 8.08 2.90 0.51
CA ALA A 30 8.39 1.51 0.89
C ALA A 30 7.18 0.74 1.45
N ALA A 31 6.21 1.45 2.03
CA ALA A 31 5.14 0.83 2.79
C ALA A 31 3.98 0.29 1.94
N VAL A 32 3.93 0.59 0.64
CA VAL A 32 2.81 0.23 -0.25
C VAL A 32 3.32 -0.39 -1.54
N LYS A 33 2.98 -1.66 -1.76
CA LYS A 33 3.43 -2.41 -2.94
C LYS A 33 2.30 -2.52 -3.97
N PRO A 34 2.59 -2.25 -5.26
CA PRO A 34 1.61 -2.40 -6.33
C PRO A 34 1.46 -3.86 -6.73
N TYR A 35 0.24 -4.37 -6.64
CA TYR A 35 -0.15 -5.70 -7.10
C TYR A 35 -1.23 -5.62 -8.16
N TYR A 36 -1.25 -6.59 -9.06
CA TYR A 36 -2.28 -6.72 -10.08
C TYR A 36 -3.13 -7.93 -9.78
N LEU A 37 -4.44 -7.75 -9.83
CA LEU A 37 -5.39 -8.81 -9.52
C LEU A 37 -6.45 -8.89 -10.61
N LYS A 38 -6.73 -10.12 -11.04
CA LYS A 38 -7.99 -10.48 -11.71
C LYS A 38 -8.92 -11.07 -10.64
N VAL A 39 -10.07 -10.43 -10.40
CA VAL A 39 -11.00 -10.85 -9.34
C VAL A 39 -11.77 -12.08 -9.82
N ALA A 40 -11.27 -13.27 -9.50
CA ALA A 40 -11.94 -14.54 -9.83
C ALA A 40 -13.11 -14.86 -8.88
N THR A 41 -12.94 -14.52 -7.60
CA THR A 41 -13.91 -14.82 -6.53
C THR A 41 -14.29 -13.56 -5.77
N THR A 42 -15.58 -13.47 -5.45
CA THR A 42 -16.12 -12.44 -4.57
C THR A 42 -15.45 -12.48 -3.19
N GLY A 43 -15.10 -11.31 -2.65
CA GLY A 43 -14.47 -11.21 -1.34
C GLY A 43 -15.40 -11.67 -0.23
N LYS A 44 -14.85 -12.32 0.80
CA LYS A 44 -15.61 -12.73 1.97
C LYS A 44 -15.84 -11.51 2.87
N PRO A 45 -17.08 -11.14 3.22
CA PRO A 45 -17.31 -10.05 4.14
C PRO A 45 -16.67 -10.39 5.50
N VAL A 46 -15.91 -9.44 6.04
CA VAL A 46 -15.21 -9.59 7.31
C VAL A 46 -15.45 -8.34 8.14
N LYS A 47 -15.80 -8.55 9.41
CA LYS A 47 -15.91 -7.52 10.43
C LYS A 47 -14.92 -7.84 11.55
N ILE A 48 -13.83 -7.09 11.63
CA ILE A 48 -12.83 -7.21 12.69
C ILE A 48 -12.85 -5.90 13.47
N ASN A 49 -13.37 -5.93 14.69
CA ASN A 49 -13.54 -4.76 15.55
C ASN A 49 -14.28 -3.61 14.84
N GLN A 50 -13.56 -2.56 14.44
CA GLN A 50 -14.06 -1.37 13.76
C GLN A 50 -13.92 -1.45 12.23
N PHE A 51 -13.15 -2.41 11.71
CA PHE A 51 -12.99 -2.61 10.27
C PHE A 51 -14.16 -3.43 9.72
N LYS A 52 -14.93 -2.83 8.81
CA LYS A 52 -15.93 -3.51 7.98
C LYS A 52 -15.44 -3.51 6.54
N GLY A 53 -15.20 -4.69 5.99
CA GLY A 53 -14.74 -4.82 4.61
C GLY A 53 -14.84 -6.24 4.11
N TYR A 54 -13.98 -6.54 3.13
CA TYR A 54 -13.96 -7.79 2.40
C TYR A 54 -12.54 -8.34 2.40
N LYS A 55 -12.42 -9.61 2.75
CA LYS A 55 -11.17 -10.37 2.70
C LYS A 55 -11.12 -11.13 1.37
N TYR A 56 -10.00 -10.96 0.66
CA TYR A 56 -9.70 -11.67 -0.57
C TYR A 56 -8.48 -12.54 -0.34
N ALA A 57 -8.59 -13.83 -0.63
CA ALA A 57 -7.48 -14.78 -0.61
C ALA A 57 -7.33 -15.33 -2.03
N THR A 58 -6.50 -14.66 -2.83
CA THR A 58 -6.43 -14.87 -4.28
C THR A 58 -4.99 -14.76 -4.76
N ASN A 59 -4.74 -15.25 -5.96
CA ASN A 59 -3.47 -15.08 -6.64
C ASN A 59 -3.39 -13.65 -7.18
N VAL A 60 -2.36 -12.92 -6.79
CA VAL A 60 -2.01 -11.59 -7.30
C VAL A 60 -0.70 -11.69 -8.07
N TYR A 61 -0.48 -10.74 -8.98
CA TYR A 61 0.76 -10.62 -9.74
C TYR A 61 1.53 -9.40 -9.24
N ASP A 62 2.79 -9.59 -8.89
CA ASP A 62 3.72 -8.48 -8.62
C ASP A 62 4.06 -7.73 -9.91
N ASP A 63 4.66 -6.56 -9.81
CA ASP A 63 5.16 -5.77 -10.96
C ASP A 63 6.07 -6.58 -11.91
N THR A 64 6.83 -7.52 -11.35
CA THR A 64 7.69 -8.48 -12.07
C THR A 64 6.93 -9.55 -12.85
N GLY A 65 5.61 -9.66 -12.66
CA GLY A 65 4.75 -10.69 -13.23
C GLY A 65 4.72 -11.99 -12.43
N LYS A 66 5.44 -12.10 -11.31
CA LYS A 66 5.37 -13.31 -10.47
C LYS A 66 4.01 -13.44 -9.80
N GLN A 67 3.37 -14.58 -10.01
CA GLN A 67 2.14 -14.95 -9.31
C GLN A 67 2.46 -15.30 -7.85
N LYS A 68 1.75 -14.66 -6.91
CA LYS A 68 1.83 -14.92 -5.48
C LYS A 68 0.43 -15.05 -4.89
N LYS A 69 0.25 -16.03 -4.00
CA LYS A 69 -0.99 -16.15 -3.22
C LYS A 69 -0.95 -15.11 -2.11
N LEU A 70 -1.79 -14.09 -2.19
CA LEU A 70 -1.86 -13.02 -1.20
C LEU A 70 -3.25 -12.94 -0.59
N THR A 71 -3.28 -12.81 0.73
CA THR A 71 -4.52 -12.48 1.45
C THR A 71 -4.49 -11.00 1.80
N PHE A 72 -5.47 -10.25 1.31
CA PHE A 72 -5.58 -8.82 1.56
C PHE A 72 -7.02 -8.44 1.94
N TYR A 73 -7.16 -7.26 2.53
CA TYR A 73 -8.42 -6.69 2.99
C TYR A 73 -8.72 -5.41 2.23
N SER A 74 -9.97 -5.24 1.80
CA SER A 74 -10.46 -4.01 1.17
C SER A 74 -11.76 -3.58 1.84
N GLU A 75 -11.92 -2.29 2.11
CA GLU A 75 -13.18 -1.76 2.66
C GLU A 75 -14.34 -1.90 1.67
N LYS A 76 -14.03 -1.79 0.37
CA LYS A 76 -15.00 -1.87 -0.72
C LYS A 76 -14.97 -3.23 -1.40
N GLN A 77 -16.13 -3.66 -1.88
CA GLN A 77 -16.24 -4.87 -2.67
C GLN A 77 -15.67 -4.64 -4.07
N LEU A 78 -14.70 -5.46 -4.46
CA LEU A 78 -14.14 -5.46 -5.81
C LEU A 78 -15.09 -6.22 -6.73
N THR A 79 -15.35 -5.66 -7.92
CA THR A 79 -16.23 -6.27 -8.91
C THR A 79 -15.61 -7.56 -9.46
N LYS A 80 -16.39 -8.63 -9.50
CA LYS A 80 -15.99 -9.91 -10.11
C LYS A 80 -15.64 -9.70 -11.60
N ASP A 81 -14.71 -10.50 -12.11
CA ASP A 81 -14.26 -10.50 -13.52
C ASP A 81 -13.60 -9.21 -14.01
N SER A 82 -13.39 -8.25 -13.12
CA SER A 82 -12.63 -7.03 -13.40
C SER A 82 -11.17 -7.18 -12.99
N GLN A 83 -10.29 -6.50 -13.74
CA GLN A 83 -8.88 -6.38 -13.42
C GLN A 83 -8.64 -5.09 -12.63
N PHE A 84 -7.85 -5.18 -11.55
CA PHE A 84 -7.50 -4.04 -10.71
C PHE A 84 -5.99 -4.00 -10.46
N LYS A 85 -5.45 -2.78 -10.47
CA LYS A 85 -4.16 -2.47 -9.84
C LYS A 85 -4.45 -2.07 -8.39
N LEU A 86 -4.00 -2.90 -7.46
CA LEU A 86 -4.15 -2.72 -6.02
C LEU A 86 -2.85 -2.17 -5.45
N LEU A 87 -2.96 -1.16 -4.61
CA LEU A 87 -1.86 -0.68 -3.77
C LEU A 87 -2.10 -1.25 -2.37
N ILE A 88 -1.28 -2.23 -1.98
CA ILE A 88 -1.43 -2.96 -0.72
C ILE A 88 -0.33 -2.51 0.25
N SER A 89 -0.74 -2.04 1.42
CA SER A 89 0.18 -1.70 2.51
C SER A 89 0.76 -2.95 3.17
N GLU A 90 1.87 -2.82 3.89
CA GLU A 90 2.47 -3.91 4.69
C GLU A 90 1.47 -4.61 5.63
N ASN A 91 0.47 -3.88 6.12
CA ASN A 91 -0.62 -4.41 6.94
C ASN A 91 -1.66 -5.24 6.15
N LYS A 92 -1.37 -5.58 4.89
CA LYS A 92 -2.24 -6.34 3.97
C LYS A 92 -3.58 -5.65 3.68
N MET A 93 -3.66 -4.33 3.89
CA MET A 93 -4.82 -3.51 3.56
C MET A 93 -4.63 -2.84 2.20
N VAL A 94 -5.70 -2.83 1.40
CA VAL A 94 -5.76 -2.08 0.15
C VAL A 94 -5.91 -0.61 0.49
N VAL A 95 -4.85 0.15 0.25
CA VAL A 95 -4.82 1.60 0.41
C VAL A 95 -5.54 2.27 -0.77
N ASN A 96 -5.32 1.75 -1.97
CA ASN A 96 -5.95 2.26 -3.18
C ASN A 96 -6.16 1.15 -4.20
N TYR A 97 -7.19 1.28 -5.03
CA TYR A 97 -7.46 0.37 -6.13
C TYR A 97 -7.83 1.17 -7.38
N LYS A 98 -7.24 0.78 -8.51
CA LYS A 98 -7.56 1.36 -9.82
C LYS A 98 -8.02 0.25 -10.75
N LYS A 99 -9.21 0.39 -11.32
CA LYS A 99 -9.70 -0.52 -12.36
C LYS A 99 -8.85 -0.34 -13.60
N ILE A 100 -8.34 -1.44 -14.15
CA ILE A 100 -7.57 -1.46 -15.39
C ILE A 100 -8.32 -2.30 -16.42
N LYS A 101 -8.25 -1.90 -17.71
CA LYS A 101 -8.87 -2.66 -18.81
C LYS A 101 -7.96 -3.77 -19.32
N ASN A 102 -6.65 -3.56 -19.28
CA ASN A 102 -5.63 -4.53 -19.67
C ASN A 102 -4.58 -4.65 -18.57
N MET A 103 -4.26 -5.89 -18.19
CA MET A 103 -3.05 -6.20 -17.46
C MET A 103 -1.83 -5.95 -18.35
N PRO A 104 -0.68 -5.52 -17.77
CA PRO A 104 0.56 -5.41 -18.53
C PRO A 104 0.90 -6.74 -19.20
N ASN A 105 1.35 -6.73 -20.46
CA ASN A 105 1.59 -7.94 -21.26
C ASN A 105 2.41 -9.02 -20.53
N LYS A 106 3.35 -8.66 -19.65
CA LYS A 106 4.10 -9.63 -18.81
C LYS A 106 3.23 -10.52 -17.91
N MET A 107 2.01 -10.09 -17.57
CA MET A 107 1.10 -10.80 -16.66
C MET A 107 -0.02 -11.55 -17.41
N ASN A 108 -0.36 -11.14 -18.63
CA ASN A 108 -1.37 -11.83 -19.45
C ASN A 108 -0.96 -13.27 -19.75
N TYR A 109 0.31 -13.51 -20.10
CA TYR A 109 0.82 -14.85 -20.40
C TYR A 109 0.80 -15.84 -19.22
N LEU A 110 0.69 -15.35 -17.98
CA LEU A 110 0.68 -16.17 -16.77
C LEU A 110 -0.72 -16.40 -16.20
N ALA A 111 -1.72 -15.71 -16.73
CA ALA A 111 -3.12 -15.87 -16.35
C ALA A 111 -3.90 -16.81 -17.30
N GLU A 112 -3.28 -17.22 -18.43
CA GLU A 112 -3.86 -18.09 -19.47
C GLU A 112 -3.40 -19.55 -19.41
N LYS A 113 -2.58 -19.95 -18.42
CA LYS A 113 -2.10 -21.33 -18.29
C LYS A 113 -2.79 -22.12 -17.19
#